data_AF-A0A8J8BED1-F1
#
_entry.id   AF-A0A8J8BED1-F1
#
_cell.length_a   1.000
_cell.length_b   1.000
_cell.length_c   1.000
_cell.angle_alpha   90.00
_cell.angle_beta   90.00
_cell.angle_gamma   90.00
#
_symmetry.space_group_name_H-M   'P 1'
#
loop_
_entity.id
_entity.type
_entity.pdbx_description
1 polymer ?
#
loop_
_entity_poly.entity_id
_entity_poly.type
_entity_poly.pdbx_seq_one_letter_code
_entity_poly.pdbx_strand_id
1 'polypeptide(L)'
;AYATAPLLNKLRAFLLRDFVLKTVATGATSIDMGAVLDGGVCLVRLPKGVLGDETVRLLGSFIVAKVWQAAAARARLGQPRHDCSLVIDECHNFLTLPIGLEEMLAEARAYRLALILAHQDLAQLPTDLREGISANARSKLIFSVSPEDARLLERHTLPALGAHDLS
;
A
#
# COMPACT_ATOMS: atom_id res chain seq x y z
N ALA A 1 -29.76 -15.01 9.40
CA ALA A 1 -29.77 -13.55 9.14
C ALA A 1 -28.88 -12.72 10.09
N TYR A 2 -28.16 -13.31 11.06
CA TYR A 2 -27.42 -12.55 12.09
C TYR A 2 -25.95 -12.20 11.78
N ALA A 3 -25.37 -12.70 10.69
CA ALA A 3 -23.95 -12.47 10.36
C ALA A 3 -23.72 -11.23 9.46
N THR A 4 -24.76 -10.67 8.84
CA THR A 4 -24.64 -9.54 7.90
C THR A 4 -24.83 -8.18 8.56
N ALA A 5 -25.45 -8.12 9.74
CA ALA A 5 -25.73 -6.86 10.45
C ALA A 5 -24.45 -6.08 10.84
N PRO A 6 -23.36 -6.72 11.33
CA PRO A 6 -22.12 -6.00 11.65
C PRO A 6 -21.43 -5.43 10.41
N LEU A 7 -21.42 -6.19 9.31
CA LEU A 7 -20.88 -5.76 8.01
C LEU A 7 -21.67 -4.57 7.46
N LEU A 8 -23.00 -4.68 7.49
CA LEU A 8 -23.91 -3.64 7.00
C LEU A 8 -23.81 -2.36 7.82
N ASN A 9 -23.60 -2.46 9.14
CA ASN A 9 -23.41 -1.29 10.01
C ASN A 9 -22.08 -0.57 9.72
N LYS A 10 -20.98 -1.31 9.48
CA LYS A 10 -19.70 -0.71 9.06
C LYS A 10 -19.78 -0.07 7.68
N LEU A 11 -20.39 -0.76 6.71
CA LEU A 11 -20.62 -0.22 5.37
C LEU A 11 -21.52 1.04 5.41
N ARG A 12 -22.56 1.04 6.25
CA ARG A 12 -23.39 2.23 6.46
C ARG A 12 -22.60 3.38 7.08
N ALA A 13 -21.86 3.15 8.16
CA ALA A 13 -21.05 4.19 8.80
C ALA A 13 -20.03 4.83 7.82
N PHE A 14 -19.48 4.02 6.91
CA PHE A 14 -18.62 4.48 5.84
C PHE A 14 -19.35 5.28 4.75
N LEU A 15 -20.45 4.72 4.21
CA LEU A 15 -21.25 5.37 3.16
C LEU A 15 -22.03 6.60 3.65
N LEU A 16 -22.18 6.79 4.96
CA LEU A 16 -22.76 8.00 5.53
C LEU A 16 -21.81 9.22 5.46
N ARG A 17 -20.52 9.01 5.14
CA ARG A 17 -19.59 10.11 4.92
C ARG A 17 -19.76 10.62 3.51
N ASP A 18 -20.22 11.87 3.41
CA ASP A 18 -20.55 12.55 2.15
C ASP A 18 -19.45 12.44 1.09
N PHE A 19 -18.19 12.61 1.48
CA PHE A 19 -17.03 12.49 0.59
C PHE A 19 -16.86 11.07 0.04
N VAL A 20 -16.98 10.07 0.90
CA VAL A 20 -16.85 8.65 0.53
C VAL A 20 -17.98 8.25 -0.40
N LEU A 21 -19.21 8.61 -0.05
CA LEU A 21 -20.38 8.34 -0.88
C LEU A 21 -20.21 8.97 -2.27
N LYS A 22 -19.78 10.24 -2.33
CA LYS A 22 -19.49 10.96 -3.57
C LYS A 22 -18.23 10.51 -4.30
N THR A 23 -17.42 9.61 -3.73
CA THR A 23 -16.24 9.07 -4.40
C THR A 23 -16.50 7.66 -4.92
N VAL A 24 -17.28 6.87 -4.17
CA VAL A 24 -17.54 5.45 -4.47
C VAL A 24 -18.86 5.26 -5.24
N ALA A 25 -19.89 6.07 -4.97
CA ALA A 25 -21.24 5.86 -5.52
C ALA A 25 -21.57 6.73 -6.74
N THR A 26 -20.71 7.69 -7.10
CA THR A 26 -20.91 8.53 -8.29
C THR A 26 -20.26 7.92 -9.52
N GLY A 27 -21.08 7.42 -10.44
CA GLY A 27 -20.80 7.27 -11.88
C GLY A 27 -19.44 6.70 -12.30
N ALA A 28 -19.01 7.07 -13.51
CA ALA A 28 -17.71 6.67 -14.05
C ALA A 28 -16.58 7.41 -13.32
N THR A 29 -15.49 6.69 -13.02
CA THR A 29 -14.26 7.30 -12.48
C THR A 29 -13.74 8.36 -13.45
N SER A 30 -13.40 9.54 -12.93
CA SER A 30 -12.69 10.57 -13.69
C SER A 30 -11.19 10.29 -13.81
N ILE A 31 -10.68 9.29 -13.08
CA ILE A 31 -9.26 8.92 -13.07
C ILE A 31 -9.08 7.60 -13.81
N ASP A 32 -8.31 7.64 -14.88
CA ASP A 32 -7.83 6.45 -15.60
C ASP A 32 -6.46 6.03 -15.06
N MET A 33 -6.45 4.98 -14.23
CA MET A 33 -5.20 4.43 -13.69
C MET A 33 -4.33 3.75 -14.76
N GLY A 34 -4.90 3.30 -15.88
CA GLY A 34 -4.10 2.78 -16.99
C GLY A 34 -3.22 3.88 -17.58
N ALA A 35 -3.84 5.03 -17.93
CA ALA A 35 -3.13 6.20 -18.42
C ALA A 35 -2.09 6.75 -17.42
N VAL A 36 -2.42 6.75 -16.12
CA VAL A 36 -1.45 7.15 -15.08
C VAL A 36 -0.24 6.23 -15.08
N LEU A 37 -0.44 4.91 -15.17
CA LEU A 37 0.67 3.96 -15.15
C LEU A 37 1.47 3.92 -16.46
N ASP A 38 0.93 4.45 -17.55
CA ASP A 38 1.59 4.59 -18.86
C ASP A 38 2.24 5.98 -19.05
N GLY A 39 2.89 6.47 -18.00
CA GLY A 39 3.73 7.68 -18.05
C GLY A 39 3.12 8.93 -17.41
N GLY A 40 1.93 8.81 -16.81
CA GLY A 40 1.32 9.86 -16.00
C GLY A 40 1.80 9.88 -14.54
N VAL A 41 1.24 10.81 -13.77
CA VAL A 41 1.47 10.93 -12.32
C VAL A 41 0.13 11.16 -11.63
N CYS A 42 -0.14 10.38 -10.58
CA CYS A 42 -1.31 10.58 -9.72
C CYS A 42 -0.84 10.79 -8.28
N LEU A 43 -1.15 11.97 -7.73
CA LEU A 43 -0.88 12.30 -6.33
C LEU A 43 -2.18 12.17 -5.54
N VAL A 44 -2.18 11.27 -4.57
CA VAL A 44 -3.35 10.98 -3.74
C VAL A 44 -3.12 11.58 -2.35
N ARG A 45 -3.96 12.55 -1.99
CA ARG A 45 -3.90 13.19 -0.68
C ARG A 45 -5.02 12.70 0.22
N LEU A 46 -4.67 11.98 1.30
CA LEU A 46 -5.62 11.46 2.29
C LEU A 46 -5.36 12.07 3.68
N PRO A 47 -5.81 13.32 3.95
CA PRO A 47 -5.53 13.98 5.21
C PRO A 47 -6.33 13.34 6.35
N LYS A 48 -5.68 12.52 7.19
CA LYS A 48 -6.29 11.81 8.33
C LYS A 48 -7.09 12.71 9.26
N GLY A 49 -6.60 13.92 9.56
CA GLY A 49 -7.30 14.86 10.45
C GLY A 49 -8.64 15.38 9.92
N VAL A 50 -8.83 15.38 8.60
CA VAL A 50 -10.07 15.83 7.95
C VAL A 50 -10.98 14.66 7.61
N LEU A 51 -10.38 13.59 7.07
CA LEU A 51 -11.14 12.43 6.57
C LEU A 51 -11.41 11.39 7.65
N GLY A 52 -10.70 11.39 8.77
CA GLY A 52 -10.75 10.36 9.82
C GLY A 52 -10.01 9.07 9.44
N ASP A 53 -9.50 8.36 10.45
CA ASP A 53 -8.58 7.22 10.25
C ASP A 53 -9.20 6.09 9.41
N GLU A 54 -10.38 5.59 9.80
CA GLU A 54 -11.06 4.49 9.10
C GLU A 54 -11.31 4.79 7.62
N THR A 55 -11.66 6.05 7.30
CA THR A 55 -11.91 6.48 5.92
C THR A 55 -10.63 6.56 5.11
N VAL A 56 -9.55 7.08 5.69
CA VAL A 56 -8.24 7.11 5.03
C VAL A 56 -7.78 5.69 4.72
N ARG A 57 -7.85 4.78 5.70
CA ARG A 57 -7.45 3.38 5.50
C ARG A 57 -8.24 2.73 4.37
N LEU A 58 -9.57 2.85 4.38
CA LEU A 58 -10.41 2.21 3.38
C LEU A 58 -10.25 2.82 1.97
N LEU A 59 -10.18 4.15 1.85
CA LEU A 59 -9.96 4.80 0.57
C LEU A 59 -8.57 4.49 0.00
N GLY A 60 -7.54 4.52 0.84
CA GLY A 60 -6.19 4.15 0.42
C GLY A 60 -6.13 2.69 -0.05
N SER A 61 -6.78 1.78 0.68
CA SER A 61 -6.91 0.38 0.26
C SER A 61 -7.57 0.22 -1.11
N PHE A 62 -8.64 0.98 -1.39
CA PHE A 62 -9.26 0.95 -2.72
C PHE A 62 -8.34 1.45 -3.82
N ILE A 63 -7.58 2.52 -3.55
CA ILE A 63 -6.64 3.09 -4.52
C ILE A 63 -5.51 2.11 -4.84
N VAL A 64 -4.91 1.50 -3.81
CA VAL A 64 -3.87 0.47 -3.98
C VAL A 64 -4.42 -0.70 -4.80
N ALA A 65 -5.62 -1.19 -4.50
CA ALA A 65 -6.27 -2.25 -5.26
C ALA A 65 -6.54 -1.84 -6.72
N LYS A 66 -6.94 -0.60 -6.99
CA LYS A 66 -7.14 -0.07 -8.35
C LYS A 66 -5.85 0.00 -9.15
N VAL A 67 -4.75 0.44 -8.53
CA VAL A 67 -3.42 0.46 -9.16
C VAL A 67 -2.98 -0.96 -9.51
N TRP A 68 -3.16 -1.92 -8.60
CA TRP A 68 -2.85 -3.33 -8.87
C TRP A 68 -3.66 -3.90 -10.03
N GLN A 69 -4.98 -3.66 -10.04
CA GLN A 69 -5.86 -4.09 -11.13
C GLN A 69 -5.45 -3.50 -12.49
N ALA A 70 -5.08 -2.22 -12.53
CA ALA A 70 -4.60 -1.56 -13.74
C ALA A 70 -3.25 -2.13 -14.20
N ALA A 71 -2.32 -2.37 -13.30
CA ALA A 71 -1.02 -2.98 -13.61
C ALA A 71 -1.19 -4.41 -14.17
N ALA A 72 -2.07 -5.21 -13.56
CA ALA A 72 -2.41 -6.55 -14.05
C ALA A 72 -3.12 -6.52 -15.41
N ALA A 73 -4.01 -5.55 -15.64
CA ALA A 73 -4.64 -5.35 -16.94
C ALA A 73 -3.63 -5.00 -18.04
N ARG A 74 -2.71 -4.07 -17.77
CA ARG A 74 -1.60 -3.71 -18.69
C ARG A 74 -0.75 -4.92 -19.04
N ALA A 75 -0.47 -5.80 -18.08
CA ALA A 75 0.31 -7.02 -18.32
C ALA A 75 -0.36 -7.99 -19.29
N ARG A 76 -1.69 -8.15 -19.19
CA ARG A 76 -2.46 -9.05 -20.06
C ARG A 76 -2.48 -8.63 -21.53
N LEU A 77 -2.26 -7.34 -21.83
CA LEU A 77 -2.26 -6.84 -23.20
C LEU A 77 -1.04 -7.31 -24.01
N GLY A 78 0.03 -7.77 -23.35
CA GLY A 78 1.24 -8.29 -24.02
C GLY A 78 2.05 -7.24 -24.80
N GLN A 79 1.69 -5.96 -24.69
CA GLN A 79 2.37 -4.87 -25.37
C GLN A 79 3.56 -4.35 -24.55
N PRO A 80 4.56 -3.70 -25.20
CA PRO A 80 5.55 -2.92 -24.50
C PRO A 80 4.86 -1.87 -23.61
N ARG A 81 5.22 -1.85 -22.33
CA ARG A 81 4.59 -1.01 -21.30
C ARG A 81 5.66 -0.34 -20.46
N HIS A 82 5.45 0.91 -20.08
CA HIS A 82 6.41 1.66 -19.26
C HIS A 82 6.56 1.04 -17.86
N ASP A 83 7.77 1.13 -17.30
CA ASP A 83 7.94 0.92 -15.86
C ASP A 83 7.13 1.99 -15.12
N CYS A 84 6.46 1.57 -14.06
CA CYS A 84 5.64 2.43 -13.23
C CYS A 84 5.95 2.19 -11.76
N SER A 85 5.54 3.10 -10.89
CA SER A 85 5.76 2.97 -9.46
C SER A 85 4.51 3.32 -8.66
N LEU A 86 4.34 2.62 -7.54
CA LEU A 86 3.38 2.95 -6.50
C LEU A 86 4.16 3.20 -5.22
N VAL A 87 4.10 4.45 -4.76
CA VAL A 87 4.68 4.90 -3.50
C VAL A 87 3.56 4.96 -2.46
N ILE A 88 3.72 4.20 -1.39
CA ILE A 88 2.76 4.15 -0.28
C ILE A 88 3.47 4.66 0.97
N ASP A 89 3.16 5.89 1.33
CA ASP A 89 3.56 6.43 2.62
C ASP A 89 2.72 5.83 3.75
N GLU A 90 3.32 5.63 4.91
CA GLU A 90 2.71 4.99 6.07
C GLU A 90 1.93 3.70 5.74
N CYS A 91 2.59 2.76 5.05
CA CYS A 91 1.96 1.58 4.44
C CYS A 91 1.20 0.69 5.43
N HIS A 92 1.56 0.73 6.72
CA HIS A 92 0.83 0.08 7.82
C HIS A 92 -0.63 0.53 7.95
N ASN A 93 -1.02 1.64 7.29
CA ASN A 93 -2.41 2.08 7.24
C ASN A 93 -3.25 1.35 6.18
N PHE A 94 -2.62 0.74 5.18
CA PHE A 94 -3.30 0.21 3.99
C PHE A 94 -3.10 -1.31 3.88
N LEU A 95 -3.37 -2.01 4.98
CA LEU A 95 -3.13 -3.46 5.09
C LEU A 95 -4.37 -4.29 4.75
N THR A 96 -5.57 -3.70 4.76
CA THR A 96 -6.81 -4.39 4.39
C THR A 96 -6.98 -4.33 2.87
N LEU A 97 -6.33 -5.25 2.17
CA LEU A 97 -6.35 -5.35 0.71
C LEU A 97 -6.87 -6.73 0.26
N PRO A 98 -7.42 -6.84 -0.96
CA PRO A 98 -7.78 -8.14 -1.53
C PRO A 98 -6.57 -9.06 -1.74
N ILE A 99 -5.41 -8.48 -2.02
CA ILE A 99 -4.10 -9.14 -2.16
C ILE A 99 -3.17 -8.40 -1.21
N GLY A 100 -2.50 -9.12 -0.32
CA GLY A 100 -1.64 -8.52 0.70
C GLY A 100 -0.44 -7.80 0.08
N LEU A 101 0.11 -6.81 0.79
CA LEU A 101 1.26 -6.04 0.29
C LEU A 101 2.51 -6.91 0.08
N GLU A 102 2.66 -7.98 0.86
CA GLU A 102 3.71 -8.99 0.74
C GLU A 102 3.62 -9.78 -0.56
N GLU A 103 2.42 -10.18 -0.96
CA GLU A 103 2.16 -10.88 -2.21
C GLU A 103 2.30 -9.91 -3.39
N MET A 104 1.78 -8.69 -3.25
CA MET A 104 2.00 -7.63 -4.24
C MET A 104 3.49 -7.39 -4.47
N LEU A 105 4.30 -7.30 -3.41
CA LEU A 105 5.76 -7.15 -3.51
C LEU A 105 6.44 -8.30 -4.25
N ALA A 106 6.03 -9.54 -3.98
CA ALA A 106 6.58 -10.72 -4.64
C ALA A 106 6.27 -10.74 -6.16
N GLU A 107 5.08 -10.30 -6.55
CA GLU A 107 4.61 -10.39 -7.94
C GLU A 107 4.82 -9.11 -8.77
N ALA A 108 5.08 -7.95 -8.14
CA ALA A 108 5.09 -6.64 -8.80
C ALA A 108 5.98 -6.57 -10.06
N ARG A 109 7.08 -7.33 -10.06
CA ARG A 109 8.03 -7.43 -11.18
C ARG A 109 7.36 -7.92 -12.46
N ALA A 110 6.45 -8.89 -12.39
CA ALA A 110 5.70 -9.39 -13.56
C ALA A 110 4.83 -8.28 -14.18
N TYR A 111 4.46 -7.29 -13.36
CA TYR A 111 3.64 -6.16 -13.75
C TYR A 111 4.44 -4.92 -14.18
N ARG A 112 5.78 -4.96 -14.17
CA ARG A 112 6.64 -3.77 -14.34
C ARG A 112 6.25 -2.63 -13.37
N LEU A 113 5.82 -3.02 -12.17
CA LEU A 113 5.42 -2.12 -11.09
C LEU A 113 6.49 -2.16 -10.00
N ALA A 114 7.08 -1.01 -9.69
CA ALA A 114 7.92 -0.83 -8.53
C ALA A 114 7.04 -0.44 -7.33
N LEU A 115 7.17 -1.14 -6.21
CA LEU A 115 6.52 -0.79 -4.95
C LEU A 115 7.53 -0.13 -4.03
N ILE A 116 7.19 1.05 -3.53
CA ILE A 116 7.95 1.78 -2.53
C ILE A 116 7.05 1.91 -1.30
N LEU A 117 7.43 1.26 -0.20
CA LEU A 117 6.66 1.25 1.04
C LEU A 117 7.46 1.99 2.11
N ALA A 118 6.85 3.02 2.72
CA ALA A 118 7.41 3.72 3.87
C ALA A 118 6.64 3.37 5.15
N HIS A 119 7.36 3.16 6.24
CA HIS A 119 6.81 2.93 7.58
C HIS A 119 7.83 3.36 8.63
N GLN A 120 7.37 3.60 9.86
CA GLN A 120 8.20 4.11 10.95
C GLN A 120 8.69 3.01 11.90
N ASP A 121 7.89 1.96 12.10
CA ASP A 121 8.13 0.92 13.11
C ASP A 121 7.75 -0.45 12.53
N LEU A 122 8.63 -1.45 12.68
CA LEU A 122 8.35 -2.81 12.25
C LEU A 122 7.21 -3.45 13.06
N ALA A 123 7.03 -3.11 14.33
CA ALA A 123 5.96 -3.67 15.18
C ALA A 123 4.55 -3.33 14.68
N GLN A 124 4.39 -2.27 13.88
CA GLN A 124 3.12 -1.90 13.26
C GLN A 124 2.75 -2.80 12.06
N LEU A 125 3.71 -3.55 11.54
CA LEU A 125 3.53 -4.42 10.39
C LEU A 125 3.17 -5.84 10.84
N PRO A 126 2.17 -6.48 10.21
CA PRO A 126 1.93 -7.91 10.37
C PRO A 126 3.19 -8.72 10.07
N THR A 127 3.35 -9.86 10.74
CA THR A 127 4.55 -10.71 10.58
C THR A 127 4.77 -11.10 9.12
N ASP A 128 3.74 -11.53 8.41
CA ASP A 128 3.82 -11.92 7.00
C ASP A 128 4.30 -10.77 6.11
N LEU A 129 3.86 -9.54 6.40
CA LEU A 129 4.32 -8.35 5.69
C LEU A 129 5.78 -8.02 5.98
N ARG A 130 6.24 -8.13 7.24
CA ARG A 130 7.66 -7.94 7.58
C ARG A 130 8.54 -8.95 6.86
N GLU A 131 8.14 -10.21 6.85
CA GLU A 131 8.86 -11.28 6.16
C GLU A 131 8.86 -11.05 4.64
N GLY A 132 7.72 -10.67 4.07
CA GLY A 132 7.57 -10.30 2.68
C GLY A 132 8.46 -9.13 2.27
N ILE A 133 8.53 -8.06 3.07
CA ILE A 133 9.44 -6.92 2.85
C ILE A 133 10.90 -7.38 2.96
N SER A 134 11.24 -8.13 4.01
CA SER A 134 12.59 -8.65 4.21
C SER A 134 13.08 -9.44 2.98
N ALA A 135 12.24 -10.33 2.45
CA ALA A 135 12.57 -11.21 1.34
C ALA A 135 12.51 -10.52 -0.04
N ASN A 136 11.50 -9.70 -0.30
CA ASN A 136 11.20 -9.20 -1.64
C ASN A 136 11.67 -7.76 -1.89
N ALA A 137 11.81 -6.92 -0.85
CA ALA A 137 12.33 -5.56 -1.02
C ALA A 137 13.85 -5.60 -1.24
N ARG A 138 14.25 -5.53 -2.52
CA ARG A 138 15.67 -5.56 -2.94
C ARG A 138 16.48 -4.36 -2.43
N SER A 139 15.84 -3.19 -2.39
CA SER A 139 16.44 -1.96 -1.90
C SER A 139 15.77 -1.58 -0.58
N LYS A 140 16.57 -1.25 0.43
CA LYS A 140 16.10 -0.82 1.75
C LYS A 140 16.79 0.50 2.08
N LEU A 141 16.00 1.52 2.40
CA LEU A 141 16.48 2.79 2.92
C LEU A 141 16.16 2.82 4.41
N ILE A 142 17.19 2.75 5.25
CA ILE A 142 17.07 2.67 6.70
C ILE A 142 17.60 3.98 7.27
N PHE A 143 16.75 4.69 7.99
CA PHE A 143 17.12 5.85 8.80
C PHE A 143 17.40 5.39 10.24
N SER A 144 17.61 6.31 11.17
CA SER A 144 17.68 5.98 12.59
C SER A 144 16.38 5.29 13.03
N VAL A 145 16.50 4.15 13.69
CA VAL A 145 15.38 3.30 14.14
C VAL A 145 15.46 3.04 15.64
N SER A 146 14.41 2.47 16.23
CA SER A 146 14.45 2.05 17.63
C SER A 146 15.50 0.95 17.85
N PRO A 147 16.03 0.79 19.08
CA PRO A 147 16.95 -0.31 19.41
C PRO A 147 16.36 -1.70 19.09
N GLU A 148 15.05 -1.87 19.25
CA GLU A 148 14.34 -3.10 18.90
C GLU A 148 14.36 -3.38 17.40
N ASP A 149 14.05 -2.38 16.57
CA ASP A 149 14.08 -2.51 15.12
C ASP A 149 15.51 -2.65 14.58
N ALA A 150 16.48 -1.96 15.19
CA ALA A 150 17.89 -2.04 14.83
C ALA A 150 18.41 -3.49 14.91
N ARG A 151 18.06 -4.23 15.98
CA ARG A 151 18.42 -5.66 16.13
C ARG A 151 17.79 -6.55 15.06
N LEU A 152 16.59 -6.22 14.59
CA LEU A 152 15.95 -6.98 13.52
C LEU A 152 16.54 -6.65 12.15
N LEU A 153 16.92 -5.38 11.94
CA LEU A 153 17.40 -4.87 10.67
C LEU A 153 18.89 -5.09 10.44
N GLU A 154 19.72 -5.24 11.47
CA GLU A 154 21.18 -5.39 11.32
C GLU A 154 21.57 -6.57 10.43
N ARG A 155 20.76 -7.63 10.40
CA ARG A 155 20.95 -8.78 9.50
C ARG A 155 20.96 -8.41 8.01
N HIS A 156 20.40 -7.25 7.65
CA HIS A 156 20.37 -6.73 6.29
C HIS A 156 21.52 -5.75 5.98
N THR A 157 22.22 -5.26 7.00
CA THR A 157 23.26 -4.20 6.86
C THR A 157 24.65 -4.67 7.25
N LEU A 158 24.75 -5.80 7.96
CA LEU A 158 26.03 -6.42 8.27
C LEU A 158 26.79 -6.83 7.00
N PRO A 159 28.13 -6.77 7.01
CA PRO A 159 28.98 -6.36 8.15
C PRO A 159 29.20 -4.85 8.26
N ALA A 160 28.60 -4.03 7.39
CA ALA A 160 28.92 -2.62 7.28
C ALA A 160 28.35 -1.77 8.43
N LEU A 161 27.13 -2.06 8.87
CA LEU A 161 26.47 -1.39 9.99
C LEU A 161 25.82 -2.44 10.90
N GLY A 162 26.04 -2.33 12.20
CA GLY A 162 25.38 -3.15 13.22
C GLY A 162 24.22 -2.42 13.90
N ALA A 163 23.52 -3.08 14.83
CA ALA A 163 22.39 -2.47 15.54
C ALA A 163 22.73 -1.13 16.24
N HIS A 164 23.96 -0.99 16.75
CA HIS A 164 24.38 0.27 17.39
C HIS A 164 24.48 1.45 16.42
N ASP A 165 24.83 1.20 15.16
CA ASP A 165 24.92 2.25 14.13
C ASP A 165 23.54 2.66 13.59
N LEU A 166 22.55 1.77 13.73
CA LEU A 166 21.17 1.99 13.26
C LEU A 166 20.28 2.68 14.30
N SER A 167 20.67 2.69 15.59
CA SER A 167 19.89 3.25 16.70
C SER A 167 20.21 4.70 17.03
#